data_AF-A0A7Y4R6X4-F1
#
_entry.id   AF-A0A7Y4R6X4-F1
#
_cell.length_a   1.000
_cell.length_b   1.000
_cell.length_c   1.000
_cell.angle_alpha   90.00
_cell.angle_beta   90.00
_cell.angle_gamma   90.00
#
_symmetry.space_group_name_H-M   'P 1'
#
loop_
_entity.id
_entity.type
_entity.pdbx_description
1 polymer ?
#
loop_
_entity_poly.entity_id
_entity_poly.type
_entity_poly.pdbx_seq_one_letter_code
_entity_poly.pdbx_strand_id
1 'polypeptide(L)'
;MQTAGGLPGRSSGLQFIRVAHERNGEKTVDNDGDGATLGARGDNGRFVNGCAAGPGRPMGVPNKAAFIRDAILDSWTAVDGAALLQRLARDDPRAYLRVVTSVLPKDIDARIAAEAAARATDTRSEVMATPEGQAWMRRLREAVPQ
;
A
#
# COMPACT_ATOMS: atom_id res chain seq x y z
N MET A 1 51.44 37.69 16.56
CA MET A 1 52.43 36.95 15.74
C MET A 1 52.21 35.47 16.01
N GLN A 2 51.98 34.66 14.95
CA GLN A 2 51.80 33.19 14.91
C GLN A 2 50.45 32.69 15.49
N THR A 3 49.44 32.14 14.80
CA THR A 3 49.21 31.25 13.62
C THR A 3 49.61 29.77 13.78
N ALA A 4 48.67 28.91 13.34
CA ALA A 4 48.70 27.45 13.15
C ALA A 4 48.34 26.63 14.41
N GLY A 5 47.47 25.62 14.38
CA GLY A 5 46.78 24.96 13.26
C GLY A 5 46.46 23.52 13.67
N GLY A 6 45.31 22.99 13.23
CA GLY A 6 45.07 21.54 13.16
C GLY A 6 44.21 20.92 14.25
N LEU A 7 42.89 21.00 14.09
CA LEU A 7 41.93 20.07 14.72
C LEU A 7 42.06 18.69 14.04
N PRO A 8 42.37 17.59 14.74
CA PRO A 8 42.26 16.26 14.15
C PRO A 8 40.78 15.91 13.95
N GLY A 9 40.46 15.61 12.68
CA GLY A 9 39.13 15.35 12.18
C GLY A 9 38.40 14.21 12.90
N ARG A 10 37.10 14.43 13.10
CA ARG A 10 36.11 13.40 13.41
C ARG A 10 36.03 12.45 12.23
N SER A 11 36.76 11.34 12.29
CA SER A 11 36.58 10.22 11.38
C SER A 11 35.24 9.55 11.67
N SER A 12 34.29 9.80 10.76
CA SER A 12 33.13 8.97 10.47
C SER A 12 33.57 7.51 10.32
N GLY A 13 33.36 6.72 11.37
CA GLY A 13 33.54 5.28 11.38
C GLY A 13 32.19 4.59 11.42
N LEU A 14 31.50 4.58 10.27
CA LEU A 14 30.42 3.63 10.00
C LEU A 14 30.98 2.22 10.22
N GLN A 15 30.59 1.58 11.32
CA GLN A 15 30.93 0.19 11.57
C GLN A 15 30.16 -0.67 10.57
N PHE A 16 30.85 -1.04 9.50
CA PHE A 16 30.42 -2.09 8.58
C PHE A 16 30.26 -3.39 9.38
N ILE A 17 29.02 -3.88 9.45
CA ILE A 17 28.71 -5.22 9.94
C ILE A 17 29.40 -6.21 8.99
N ARG A 18 30.53 -6.75 9.43
CA ARG A 18 31.25 -7.83 8.76
C ARG A 18 30.51 -9.13 9.03
N VAL A 19 29.56 -9.48 8.17
CA VAL A 19 28.97 -10.82 8.15
C VAL A 19 30.02 -11.77 7.57
N ALA A 20 30.64 -12.56 8.43
CA ALA A 20 31.48 -13.68 8.01
C ALA A 20 30.58 -14.73 7.34
N HIS A 21 30.73 -14.91 6.04
CA HIS A 21 30.23 -16.10 5.36
C HIS A 21 31.23 -17.23 5.59
N GLU A 22 30.95 -18.08 6.59
CA GLU A 22 31.52 -19.42 6.65
C GLU A 22 31.15 -20.17 5.37
N ARG A 23 32.16 -20.51 4.57
CA ARG A 23 32.02 -21.41 3.43
C ARG A 23 31.78 -22.81 3.97
N ASN A 24 30.51 -23.19 4.07
CA ASN A 24 30.12 -24.55 4.40
C ASN A 24 30.44 -25.47 3.22
N GLY A 25 31.02 -26.62 3.55
CA GLY A 25 31.75 -27.50 2.63
C GLY A 25 30.97 -27.98 1.42
N GLU A 26 31.74 -28.13 0.35
CA GLU A 26 31.42 -28.84 -0.88
C GLU A 26 31.00 -30.28 -0.56
N LYS A 27 29.68 -30.53 -0.60
CA LYS A 27 29.13 -31.89 -0.70
C LYS A 27 28.96 -32.21 -2.18
N THR A 28 29.92 -32.94 -2.74
CA THR A 28 29.69 -33.72 -3.95
C THR A 28 28.68 -34.80 -3.58
N VAL A 29 27.43 -34.63 -4.04
CA VAL A 29 26.42 -35.69 -3.94
C VAL A 29 26.62 -36.57 -5.16
N ASP A 30 27.31 -37.69 -4.96
CA ASP A 30 27.33 -38.79 -5.91
C ASP A 30 25.89 -39.29 -6.09
N ASN A 31 25.40 -39.17 -7.32
CA ASN A 31 23.99 -39.27 -7.67
C ASN A 31 23.72 -40.65 -8.28
N ASP A 32 23.72 -41.67 -7.42
CA ASP A 32 23.29 -43.02 -7.78
C ASP A 32 21.78 -43.15 -7.54
N GLY A 33 21.03 -43.25 -8.64
CA GLY A 33 19.81 -44.05 -8.81
C GLY A 33 18.65 -43.91 -7.81
N ASP A 34 17.47 -43.62 -8.36
CA ASP A 34 16.16 -43.94 -7.78
C ASP A 34 15.64 -43.03 -6.65
N GLY A 35 15.35 -41.78 -7.00
CA GLY A 35 14.49 -40.92 -6.19
C GLY A 35 13.90 -39.80 -7.02
N ALA A 36 12.57 -39.72 -7.11
CA ALA A 36 11.89 -38.59 -7.74
C ALA A 36 12.31 -37.28 -7.05
N THR A 37 13.23 -36.54 -7.65
CA THR A 37 13.77 -35.29 -7.11
C THR A 37 12.69 -34.22 -7.10
N LEU A 38 12.11 -33.98 -5.92
CA LEU A 38 11.15 -32.91 -5.67
C LEU A 38 11.75 -31.56 -6.11
N GLY A 39 11.11 -30.90 -7.07
CA GLY A 39 11.49 -29.55 -7.49
C GLY A 39 12.77 -29.42 -8.34
N ALA A 40 13.22 -30.49 -9.01
CA ALA A 40 14.36 -30.36 -9.92
C ALA A 40 14.08 -29.33 -11.03
N ARG A 41 15.05 -28.45 -11.25
CA ARG A 41 15.05 -27.45 -12.33
C ARG A 41 16.05 -27.89 -13.39
N GLY A 42 15.66 -27.79 -14.65
CA GLY A 42 16.57 -27.99 -15.78
C GLY A 42 17.49 -26.78 -15.97
N ASP A 43 18.46 -26.93 -16.86
CA ASP A 43 19.51 -25.93 -17.13
C ASP A 43 18.97 -24.57 -17.62
N ASN A 44 17.75 -24.56 -18.15
CA ASN A 44 17.04 -23.35 -18.57
C ASN A 44 16.21 -22.70 -17.44
N GLY A 45 16.37 -23.15 -16.19
CA GLY A 45 15.64 -22.67 -15.02
C GLY A 45 14.16 -23.08 -14.98
N ARG A 46 13.67 -23.86 -15.95
CA ARG A 46 12.31 -24.43 -15.93
C ARG A 46 12.29 -25.67 -15.05
N PHE A 47 11.14 -25.97 -14.44
CA PHE A 47 10.95 -27.24 -13.76
C PHE A 47 11.04 -28.39 -14.76
N VAL A 48 11.70 -29.48 -14.38
CA VAL A 48 11.79 -30.68 -15.21
C VAL A 48 10.39 -31.30 -15.32
N ASN A 49 9.97 -31.61 -16.55
CA ASN A 49 8.70 -32.28 -16.79
C ASN A 49 8.68 -33.64 -16.09
N GLY A 50 7.65 -33.90 -15.28
CA GLY A 50 7.53 -35.13 -14.49
C GLY A 50 8.07 -35.04 -13.06
N CYS A 51 8.63 -33.90 -12.64
CA CYS A 51 8.96 -33.69 -11.24
C CYS A 51 7.71 -33.43 -10.40
N ALA A 52 7.63 -34.11 -9.26
CA ALA A 52 6.59 -33.84 -8.27
C ALA A 52 6.69 -32.36 -7.84
N ALA A 53 5.55 -31.67 -7.89
CA ALA A 53 5.43 -30.35 -7.29
C ALA A 53 5.85 -30.47 -5.82
N GLY A 54 6.62 -29.50 -5.32
CA GLY A 54 6.99 -29.46 -3.91
C GLY A 54 5.74 -29.50 -3.01
N PRO A 55 5.90 -29.68 -1.69
CA PRO A 55 4.83 -30.01 -0.73
C PRO A 55 3.68 -28.96 -0.59
N GLY A 56 3.58 -28.01 -1.51
CA GLY A 56 2.59 -26.96 -1.52
C GLY A 56 2.79 -26.04 -0.33
N ARG A 57 1.87 -25.09 -0.22
CA ARG A 57 1.77 -24.26 0.97
C ARG A 57 1.10 -25.10 2.07
N PRO A 58 1.66 -25.19 3.29
CA PRO A 58 1.04 -25.97 4.36
C PRO A 58 -0.39 -25.49 4.61
N MET A 59 -1.32 -26.43 4.72
CA MET A 59 -2.73 -26.16 4.99
C MET A 59 -2.86 -25.49 6.37
N GLY A 60 -3.62 -24.40 6.45
CA GLY A 60 -3.84 -23.66 7.71
C GLY A 60 -2.89 -22.49 7.97
N VAL A 61 -1.81 -22.31 7.18
CA VAL A 61 -1.02 -21.08 7.29
C VAL A 61 -1.87 -19.92 6.73
N PRO A 62 -2.01 -18.77 7.42
CA PRO A 62 -2.69 -17.60 6.89
C PRO A 62 -1.86 -16.92 5.79
N ASN A 63 -2.51 -16.47 4.72
CA ASN A 63 -1.81 -15.83 3.59
C ASN A 63 -1.08 -14.58 4.12
N LYS A 64 0.20 -14.41 3.79
CA LYS A 64 0.99 -13.22 4.16
C LYS A 64 0.26 -11.93 3.77
N ALA A 65 -0.50 -11.94 2.69
CA ALA A 65 -1.30 -10.81 2.24
C ALA A 65 -2.43 -10.41 3.21
N ALA A 66 -3.06 -11.39 3.88
CA ALA A 66 -4.13 -11.11 4.85
C ALA A 66 -3.56 -10.37 6.07
N PHE A 67 -2.43 -10.84 6.59
CA PHE A 67 -1.75 -10.19 7.72
C PHE A 67 -1.34 -8.73 7.43
N ILE A 68 -0.88 -8.46 6.20
CA ILE A 68 -0.50 -7.10 5.79
C ILE A 68 -1.72 -6.18 5.74
N ARG A 69 -2.86 -6.67 5.24
CA ARG A 69 -4.11 -5.90 5.20
C ARG A 69 -4.54 -5.49 6.60
N ASP A 70 -4.56 -6.45 7.52
CA ASP A 70 -5.02 -6.22 8.89
C ASP A 70 -4.08 -5.25 9.62
N ALA A 71 -2.77 -5.43 9.50
CA ALA A 71 -1.78 -4.50 10.05
C ALA A 71 -1.93 -3.06 9.51
N ILE A 72 -2.29 -2.89 8.23
CA ILE A 72 -2.57 -1.57 7.66
C ILE A 72 -3.81 -0.98 8.33
N LEU A 73 -4.91 -1.72 8.42
CA LEU A 73 -6.15 -1.23 9.03
C LEU A 73 -5.97 -0.86 10.52
N ASP A 74 -5.21 -1.67 11.25
CA ASP A 74 -4.87 -1.40 12.65
C ASP A 74 -4.04 -0.12 12.77
N SER A 75 -3.07 0.09 11.87
CA SER A 75 -2.26 1.31 11.86
C SER A 75 -3.10 2.56 11.60
N TRP A 76 -4.10 2.49 10.72
CA TRP A 76 -5.03 3.59 10.43
C TRP A 76 -5.90 3.96 11.63
N THR A 77 -6.30 2.95 12.42
CA THR A 77 -7.09 3.16 13.64
C THR A 77 -6.22 3.74 14.76
N ALA A 78 -4.99 3.25 14.90
CA ALA A 78 -4.07 3.68 15.96
C ALA A 78 -3.62 5.14 15.85
N VAL A 79 -3.51 5.68 14.63
CA VAL A 79 -2.97 7.03 14.37
C VAL A 79 -4.03 8.11 14.13
N ASP A 80 -5.30 7.80 14.37
CA ASP A 80 -6.44 8.65 14.00
C ASP A 80 -6.38 9.04 12.51
N GLY A 81 -6.70 8.06 11.66
CA GLY A 81 -6.68 8.20 10.21
C GLY A 81 -7.40 9.43 9.65
N ALA A 82 -8.46 9.91 10.31
CA ALA A 82 -9.18 11.09 9.89
C ALA A 82 -8.32 12.36 10.04
N ALA A 83 -7.64 12.51 11.18
CA ALA A 83 -6.71 13.61 11.41
C ALA A 83 -5.52 13.56 10.46
N LEU A 84 -5.02 12.36 10.14
CA LEU A 84 -3.95 12.17 9.16
C LEU A 84 -4.36 12.67 7.77
N LEU A 85 -5.56 12.31 7.29
CA LEU A 85 -6.05 12.77 5.98
C LEU A 85 -6.23 14.28 5.91
N GLN A 86 -6.70 14.90 7.00
CA GLN A 86 -6.81 16.37 7.08
C GLN A 86 -5.45 17.06 7.00
N ARG A 87 -4.43 16.52 7.67
CA ARG A 87 -3.05 17.02 7.58
C ARG A 87 -2.50 16.82 6.17
N LEU A 88 -2.69 15.63 5.59
CA LEU A 88 -2.24 15.33 4.24
C LEU A 88 -2.86 16.27 3.20
N ALA A 89 -4.16 16.57 3.33
CA ALA A 89 -4.85 17.50 2.44
C ALA A 89 -4.29 18.94 2.53
N ARG A 90 -3.77 19.36 3.69
CA ARG A 90 -3.17 20.68 3.90
C ARG A 90 -1.72 20.72 3.45
N ASP A 91 -0.93 19.72 3.84
CA ASP A 91 0.54 19.74 3.74
C ASP A 91 1.03 19.16 2.40
N ASP A 92 0.36 18.12 1.88
CA ASP A 92 0.65 17.52 0.56
C ASP A 92 -0.63 17.09 -0.17
N PRO A 93 -1.29 18.03 -0.87
CA PRO A 93 -2.52 17.75 -1.62
C PRO A 93 -2.35 16.67 -2.69
N ARG A 94 -1.14 16.47 -3.24
CA ARG A 94 -0.90 15.45 -4.27
C ARG A 94 -0.92 14.06 -3.67
N ALA A 95 -0.28 13.87 -2.52
CA ALA A 95 -0.35 12.60 -1.79
C ALA A 95 -1.78 12.28 -1.37
N TYR A 96 -2.52 13.29 -0.89
CA TYR A 96 -3.94 13.14 -0.55
C TYR A 96 -4.78 12.65 -1.75
N LEU A 97 -4.67 13.30 -2.90
CA LEU A 97 -5.41 12.89 -4.10
C LEU A 97 -5.04 11.47 -4.56
N ARG A 98 -3.77 11.04 -4.42
CA ARG A 98 -3.37 9.65 -4.72
C ARG A 98 -4.06 8.64 -3.80
N VAL A 99 -4.14 8.94 -2.51
CA VAL A 99 -4.84 8.07 -1.55
C VAL A 99 -6.33 8.01 -1.89
N VAL A 100 -6.98 9.15 -2.10
CA VAL A 100 -8.41 9.22 -2.44
C VAL A 100 -8.72 8.46 -3.72
N THR A 101 -7.96 8.69 -4.79
CA THR A 101 -8.14 8.01 -6.08
C THR A 101 -7.87 6.51 -6.01
N SER A 102 -7.05 6.04 -5.07
CA SER A 102 -6.81 4.60 -4.87
C SER A 102 -7.98 3.86 -4.22
N VAL A 103 -8.78 4.58 -3.42
CA VAL A 103 -9.97 4.03 -2.73
C VAL A 103 -11.21 4.14 -3.61
N LEU A 104 -11.25 5.13 -4.51
CA LEU A 104 -12.36 5.29 -5.44
C LEU A 104 -12.49 4.07 -6.35
N PRO A 105 -13.72 3.59 -6.61
CA PRO A 105 -13.97 2.56 -7.61
C PRO A 105 -13.40 2.99 -8.97
N LYS A 106 -12.57 2.13 -9.57
CA LYS A 106 -11.97 2.40 -10.90
C LYS A 106 -12.94 2.08 -12.02
N ASP A 107 -13.76 1.06 -11.81
CA ASP A 107 -14.79 0.65 -12.74
C ASP A 107 -16.13 1.18 -12.23
N ILE A 108 -16.61 2.23 -12.89
CA ILE A 108 -17.96 2.74 -12.64
C ILE A 108 -18.89 1.87 -13.46
N ASP A 109 -19.58 0.94 -12.81
CA ASP A 109 -20.69 0.23 -13.42
C ASP A 109 -21.81 1.25 -13.68
N ALA A 110 -21.97 1.66 -14.93
CA ALA A 110 -22.82 2.79 -15.33
C ALA A 110 -24.27 2.64 -14.86
N ARG A 111 -24.73 1.39 -14.67
CA ARG A 111 -26.06 1.09 -14.15
C ARG A 111 -26.24 1.54 -12.70
N ILE A 112 -25.24 1.30 -11.83
CA ILE A 112 -25.29 1.70 -10.42
C ILE A 112 -25.09 3.22 -10.29
N ALA A 113 -24.26 3.81 -11.14
CA ALA A 113 -24.07 5.27 -11.16
C ALA A 113 -25.36 6.02 -11.52
N ALA A 114 -26.13 5.52 -12.48
CA ALA A 114 -27.43 6.09 -12.84
C ALA A 114 -28.44 6.03 -11.68
N GLU A 115 -28.46 4.91 -10.94
CA GLU A 115 -29.36 4.70 -9.81
C GLU A 115 -28.97 5.57 -8.59
N ALA A 116 -27.67 5.71 -8.31
CA ALA A 116 -27.15 6.61 -7.28
C ALA A 116 -27.39 8.09 -7.63
N ALA A 117 -27.21 8.49 -8.89
CA ALA A 117 -27.49 9.84 -9.36
C ALA A 117 -28.98 10.18 -9.27
N ALA A 118 -29.86 9.22 -9.60
CA ALA A 118 -31.30 9.39 -9.42
C ALA A 118 -31.66 9.64 -7.94
N ARG A 119 -31.07 8.87 -7.01
CA ARG A 119 -31.28 9.02 -5.56
C ARG A 119 -30.74 10.33 -4.97
N ALA A 120 -29.61 10.83 -5.50
CA ALA A 120 -29.04 12.11 -5.10
C ALA A 120 -29.85 13.31 -5.61
N THR A 121 -30.52 13.16 -6.74
CA THR A 121 -31.37 14.22 -7.30
C THR A 121 -32.67 14.35 -6.50
N ASP A 122 -33.23 13.22 -6.07
CA ASP A 122 -34.44 13.12 -5.25
C ASP A 122 -34.31 13.87 -3.90
N THR A 123 -33.23 13.60 -3.17
CA THR A 123 -32.92 14.28 -1.89
C THR A 123 -32.64 15.77 -2.06
N ARG A 124 -32.06 16.21 -3.18
CA ARG A 124 -31.84 17.63 -3.45
C ARG A 124 -33.16 18.37 -3.68
N SER A 125 -34.11 17.79 -4.40
CA SER A 125 -35.44 18.38 -4.56
C SER A 125 -36.20 18.46 -3.24
N GLU A 126 -36.12 17.44 -2.40
CA GLU A 126 -36.77 17.43 -1.09
C GLU A 126 -36.20 18.49 -0.14
N VAL A 127 -34.87 18.58 -0.03
CA VAL A 127 -34.22 19.59 0.82
C VAL A 127 -34.54 21.01 0.34
N MET A 128 -34.61 21.23 -0.97
CA MET A 128 -34.97 22.53 -1.56
C MET A 128 -36.47 22.86 -1.45
N ALA A 129 -37.33 21.86 -1.24
CA ALA A 129 -38.75 22.07 -0.97
C ALA A 129 -39.02 22.53 0.47
N THR A 130 -38.08 22.31 1.40
CA THR A 130 -38.22 22.80 2.78
C THR A 130 -38.12 24.33 2.87
N PRO A 131 -38.80 24.98 3.84
CA PRO A 131 -38.69 26.43 4.05
C PRO A 131 -37.24 26.87 4.34
N GLU A 132 -36.47 26.04 5.02
CA GLU A 132 -35.06 26.30 5.34
C GLU A 132 -34.17 26.28 4.10
N GLY A 133 -34.37 25.29 3.21
CA GLY A 133 -33.68 25.22 1.92
C GLY A 133 -33.99 26.44 1.03
N GLN A 134 -35.26 26.88 1.01
CA GLN A 134 -35.66 28.09 0.28
C GLN A 134 -35.05 29.37 0.85
N ALA A 135 -34.95 29.48 2.19
CA ALA A 135 -34.34 30.63 2.85
C ALA A 135 -32.83 30.70 2.56
N TRP A 136 -32.14 29.56 2.55
CA TRP A 136 -30.73 29.47 2.20
C TRP A 136 -30.47 29.89 0.75
N MET A 137 -31.27 29.39 -0.20
CA MET A 137 -31.16 29.76 -1.63
C MET A 137 -31.42 31.25 -1.89
N ARG A 138 -32.30 31.87 -1.11
CA ARG A 138 -32.55 33.32 -1.19
C ARG A 138 -31.32 34.12 -0.77
N ARG A 139 -30.72 33.73 0.36
CA ARG A 139 -29.48 34.33 0.87
C ARG A 139 -28.33 34.26 -0.13
N LEU A 140 -28.17 33.11 -0.78
CA LEU A 140 -27.14 32.95 -1.81
C LEU A 140 -27.38 33.86 -3.02
N ARG A 141 -28.65 34.02 -3.44
CA ARG A 141 -29.00 34.86 -4.59
C ARG A 141 -28.77 36.35 -4.34
N GLU A 142 -28.97 36.79 -3.10
CA GLU A 142 -28.70 38.16 -2.65
C GLU A 142 -27.19 38.42 -2.47
N ALA A 143 -26.41 37.39 -2.16
CA ALA A 143 -24.97 37.50 -1.94
C ALA A 143 -24.13 37.51 -3.23
N VAL A 144 -24.73 37.27 -4.41
CA VAL A 144 -24.02 37.34 -5.70
C VAL A 144 -24.23 38.74 -6.31
N PRO A 145 -23.21 39.62 -6.29
CA PRO A 145 -23.28 40.89 -6.99
C PRO A 145 -23.37 40.65 -8.51
N GLN A 146 -24.24 41.40 -9.18
CA GLN A 146 -24.40 41.39 -10.64
C GLN A 146 -23.17 41.95 -11.35
#